data_AF-A0A150LCT3-F1
#
_entry.id   AF-A0A150LCT3-F1
#
_cell.length_a   1.000
_cell.length_b   1.000
_cell.length_c   1.000
_cell.angle_alpha   90.00
_cell.angle_beta   90.00
_cell.angle_gamma   90.00
#
_symmetry.space_group_name_H-M   'P 1'
#
loop_
_entity.id
_entity.type
_entity.pdbx_description
1 polymer ?
#
loop_
_entity_poly.entity_id
_entity_poly.type
_entity_poly.pdbx_seq_one_letter_code
_entity_poly.pdbx_strand_id
1 'polypeptide(L)'
;MLRGQKVFFQATKADLDRLSACNQESARVWNECLRLAKEHFLQHGCWITKSEMQKQTKRKFHLHSQSIQAVCHQYLFARQAAHHAIQQGHPARYPYKKKKYFPTKWAKDGFKVYENGKIEFSMGIHHGKRKKPIVVYASHLLKGTIKEIECCWDQGLYLAVTYEDGQKEKRINRGRQLEPILGKYTPSARFAKTGKPSSSREERYAPFTGCGIKNWRRSSGANRNVKKDHADGKSMSGRHNTCYPNPKDSCGMRSIK
;
A
#
# COMPACT_ATOMS: atom_id res chain seq x y z
N MET A 1 -17.79 -14.15 7.89
CA MET A 1 -17.15 -13.69 6.63
C MET A 1 -16.51 -12.32 6.85
N LEU A 2 -15.46 -11.96 6.09
CA LEU A 2 -14.91 -10.58 6.12
C LEU A 2 -15.79 -9.63 5.30
N ARG A 3 -16.21 -8.55 5.93
CA ARG A 3 -17.07 -7.50 5.36
C ARG A 3 -16.40 -6.13 5.47
N GLY A 4 -16.83 -5.20 4.64
CA GLY A 4 -16.36 -3.82 4.63
C GLY A 4 -17.52 -2.85 4.76
N GLN A 5 -17.34 -1.80 5.56
CA GLN A 5 -18.29 -0.74 5.79
C GLN A 5 -17.61 0.61 5.64
N LYS A 6 -18.25 1.53 4.89
CA LYS A 6 -17.90 2.96 4.90
C LYS A 6 -18.62 3.62 6.08
N VAL A 7 -17.87 4.22 6.98
CA VAL A 7 -18.38 4.82 8.22
C VAL A 7 -17.96 6.28 8.30
N PHE A 8 -18.94 7.17 8.41
CA PHE A 8 -18.70 8.57 8.70
C PHE A 8 -18.56 8.78 10.21
N PHE A 9 -17.82 9.82 10.61
CA PHE A 9 -17.50 10.07 12.00
C PHE A 9 -17.44 11.57 12.30
N GLN A 10 -17.51 11.89 13.58
CA GLN A 10 -17.29 13.21 14.13
C GLN A 10 -15.99 13.20 14.94
N ALA A 11 -15.24 14.30 14.89
CA ALA A 11 -14.03 14.48 15.65
C ALA A 11 -13.77 15.97 15.87
N THR A 12 -12.89 16.30 16.80
CA THR A 12 -12.41 17.67 16.96
C THR A 12 -11.65 18.11 15.70
N LYS A 13 -11.62 19.41 15.40
CA LYS A 13 -10.82 19.94 14.28
C LYS A 13 -9.36 19.51 14.39
N ALA A 14 -8.80 19.56 15.61
CA ALA A 14 -7.44 19.10 15.88
C ALA A 14 -7.22 17.63 15.50
N ASP A 15 -8.19 16.74 15.79
CA ASP A 15 -8.09 15.32 15.43
C ASP A 15 -8.29 15.07 13.93
N LEU A 16 -9.14 15.86 13.25
CA LEU A 16 -9.27 15.80 11.78
C LEU A 16 -7.97 16.19 11.07
N ASP A 17 -7.30 17.24 11.56
CA ASP A 17 -6.00 17.67 11.04
C ASP A 17 -4.92 16.60 11.28
N ARG A 18 -4.95 15.95 12.46
CA ARG A 18 -4.06 14.84 12.79
C ARG A 18 -4.30 13.62 11.90
N LEU A 19 -5.55 13.25 11.61
CA LEU A 19 -5.87 12.17 10.67
C LEU A 19 -5.37 12.47 9.26
N SER A 20 -5.54 13.71 8.81
CA SER A 20 -5.03 14.17 7.51
C SER A 20 -3.49 14.12 7.48
N ALA A 21 -2.83 14.50 8.57
CA ALA A 21 -1.38 14.39 8.72
C ALA A 21 -0.92 12.92 8.71
N CYS A 22 -1.67 11.99 9.31
CA CYS A 22 -1.38 10.56 9.23
C CYS A 22 -1.39 10.05 7.77
N ASN A 23 -2.35 10.49 6.96
CA ASN A 23 -2.43 10.11 5.55
C ASN A 23 -1.24 10.66 4.73
N GLN A 24 -0.77 11.87 5.05
CA GLN A 24 0.45 12.42 4.44
C GLN A 24 1.69 11.63 4.89
N GLU A 25 1.78 11.31 6.17
CA GLU A 25 2.90 10.54 6.72
C GLU A 25 2.94 9.11 6.15
N SER A 26 1.78 8.49 5.95
CA SER A 26 1.65 7.19 5.29
C SER A 26 2.11 7.26 3.82
N ALA A 27 1.86 8.38 3.15
CA ALA A 27 2.38 8.62 1.80
C ALA A 27 3.91 8.75 1.80
N ARG A 28 4.52 9.35 2.84
CA ARG A 28 5.97 9.38 3.02
C ARG A 28 6.55 7.98 3.20
N VAL A 29 5.90 7.12 3.99
CA VAL A 29 6.29 5.70 4.11
C VAL A 29 6.28 5.02 2.74
N TRP A 30 5.21 5.16 1.97
CA TRP A 30 5.12 4.59 0.62
C TRP A 30 6.24 5.10 -0.30
N ASN A 31 6.51 6.40 -0.27
CA ASN A 31 7.56 7.02 -1.09
C ASN A 31 8.96 6.56 -0.68
N GLU A 32 9.18 6.33 0.61
CA GLU A 32 10.42 5.73 1.10
C GLU A 32 10.55 4.28 0.62
N CYS A 33 9.48 3.46 0.68
CA CYS A 33 9.50 2.11 0.13
C CYS A 33 9.87 2.09 -1.36
N LEU A 34 9.35 3.03 -2.15
CA LEU A 34 9.71 3.22 -3.56
C LEU A 34 11.20 3.52 -3.74
N ARG A 35 11.71 4.48 -2.97
CA ARG A 35 13.12 4.89 -3.01
C ARG A 35 14.04 3.73 -2.65
N LEU A 36 13.79 3.08 -1.51
CA LEU A 36 14.57 1.96 -1.02
C LEU A 36 14.59 0.78 -1.98
N ALA A 37 13.44 0.43 -2.55
CA ALA A 37 13.38 -0.66 -3.52
C ALA A 37 14.19 -0.37 -4.78
N LYS A 38 14.15 0.88 -5.28
CA LYS A 38 14.93 1.30 -6.44
C LYS A 38 16.42 1.26 -6.15
N GLU A 39 16.86 1.86 -5.04
CA GLU A 39 18.28 1.90 -4.65
C GLU A 39 18.83 0.50 -4.41
N HIS A 40 18.09 -0.35 -3.68
CA HIS A 40 18.49 -1.72 -3.43
C HIS A 40 18.68 -2.52 -4.72
N PHE A 41 17.76 -2.36 -5.67
CA PHE A 41 17.85 -3.04 -6.97
C PHE A 41 19.04 -2.55 -7.80
N LEU A 42 19.30 -1.23 -7.80
CA LEU A 42 20.45 -0.66 -8.50
C LEU A 42 21.79 -1.12 -7.89
N GLN A 43 21.84 -1.31 -6.57
CA GLN A 43 23.06 -1.71 -5.87
C GLN A 43 23.33 -3.23 -5.92
N HIS A 44 22.31 -4.06 -5.76
CA HIS A 44 22.46 -5.51 -5.57
C HIS A 44 21.94 -6.34 -6.76
N GLY A 45 21.25 -5.73 -7.73
CA GLY A 45 20.60 -6.43 -8.84
C GLY A 45 19.39 -7.27 -8.44
N CYS A 46 18.95 -7.21 -7.18
CA CYS A 46 17.87 -8.03 -6.64
C CYS A 46 16.83 -7.20 -5.86
N TRP A 47 15.65 -7.78 -5.72
CA TRP A 47 14.53 -7.13 -5.05
C TRP A 47 14.70 -7.09 -3.54
N ILE A 48 14.45 -5.93 -2.93
CA ILE A 48 14.43 -5.80 -1.47
C ILE A 48 13.39 -6.74 -0.84
N THR A 49 13.81 -7.45 0.21
CA THR A 49 12.97 -8.37 0.97
C THR A 49 12.06 -7.63 1.95
N LYS A 50 11.04 -8.31 2.47
CA LYS A 50 10.12 -7.75 3.46
C LYS A 50 10.83 -7.34 4.75
N SER A 51 11.70 -8.20 5.27
CA SER A 51 12.44 -7.95 6.50
C SER A 51 13.36 -6.73 6.37
N GLU A 52 14.07 -6.63 5.25
CA GLU A 52 14.98 -5.51 4.99
C GLU A 52 14.23 -4.18 4.86
N MET A 53 13.12 -4.17 4.11
CA MET A 53 12.27 -2.98 3.98
C MET A 53 11.71 -2.53 5.33
N GLN A 54 11.27 -3.46 6.18
CA GLN A 54 10.76 -3.14 7.52
C GLN A 54 11.86 -2.63 8.44
N LYS A 55 13.06 -3.20 8.37
CA LYS A 55 14.22 -2.75 9.14
C LYS A 55 14.58 -1.31 8.80
N GLN A 56 14.61 -0.98 7.52
CA GLN A 56 14.97 0.36 7.04
C GLN A 56 13.90 1.43 7.27
N THR A 57 12.63 1.05 7.43
CA THR A 57 11.51 1.97 7.71
C THR A 57 11.21 2.13 9.20
N LYS A 58 11.80 1.28 10.06
CA LYS A 58 11.59 1.30 11.51
C LYS A 58 12.03 2.64 12.12
N ARG A 59 11.20 3.20 13.01
CA ARG A 59 11.46 4.43 13.79
C ARG A 59 11.69 5.72 12.96
N LYS A 60 11.44 5.72 11.65
CA LYS A 60 11.59 6.92 10.80
C LYS A 60 10.34 7.81 10.72
N PHE A 61 9.18 7.31 11.11
CA PHE A 61 7.89 7.95 10.85
C PHE A 61 7.05 8.14 12.10
N HIS A 62 6.21 9.16 12.09
CA HIS A 62 5.32 9.53 13.20
C HIS A 62 4.00 8.75 13.23
N LEU A 63 4.07 7.46 12.90
CA LEU A 63 2.91 6.56 12.85
C LEU A 63 3.06 5.42 13.85
N HIS A 64 1.94 4.77 14.15
CA HIS A 64 1.98 3.50 14.85
C HIS A 64 2.75 2.47 14.03
N SER A 65 3.53 1.61 14.70
CA SER A 65 4.40 0.63 14.02
C SER A 65 3.63 -0.29 13.09
N GLN A 66 2.43 -0.73 13.48
CA GLN A 66 1.57 -1.56 12.64
C GLN A 66 1.08 -0.83 11.38
N SER A 67 0.83 0.49 11.46
CA SER A 67 0.45 1.30 10.30
C SER A 67 1.59 1.42 9.30
N ILE A 68 2.83 1.63 9.77
CA ILE A 68 4.03 1.63 8.91
C ILE A 68 4.18 0.28 8.22
N GLN A 69 4.07 -0.82 8.98
CA GLN A 69 4.14 -2.18 8.44
C GLN A 69 3.06 -2.44 7.40
N ALA A 70 1.84 -1.96 7.62
CA ALA A 70 0.74 -2.09 6.68
C ALA A 70 1.06 -1.41 5.34
N VAL A 71 1.61 -0.19 5.36
CA VAL A 71 2.03 0.49 4.12
C VAL A 71 3.14 -0.28 3.40
N CYS A 72 4.15 -0.77 4.14
CA CYS A 72 5.22 -1.60 3.56
C CYS A 72 4.65 -2.88 2.91
N HIS A 73 3.70 -3.54 3.56
CA HIS A 73 3.04 -4.73 3.00
C HIS A 73 2.24 -4.39 1.74
N GLN A 74 1.50 -3.27 1.72
CA GLN A 74 0.76 -2.84 0.54
C GLN A 74 1.70 -2.54 -0.64
N TYR A 75 2.85 -1.92 -0.38
CA TYR A 75 3.86 -1.69 -1.41
C TYR A 75 4.39 -3.01 -2.00
N LEU A 76 4.79 -3.95 -1.14
CA LEU A 76 5.32 -5.25 -1.56
C LEU A 76 4.27 -6.05 -2.35
N PHE A 77 3.01 -6.02 -1.89
CA PHE A 77 1.90 -6.63 -2.59
C PHE A 77 1.68 -6.02 -3.98
N ALA A 78 1.65 -4.69 -4.08
CA ALA A 78 1.51 -4.01 -5.37
C ALA A 78 2.65 -4.34 -6.34
N ARG A 79 3.88 -4.46 -5.84
CA ARG A 79 5.05 -4.89 -6.62
C ARG A 79 4.90 -6.33 -7.12
N GLN A 80 4.52 -7.26 -6.23
CA GLN A 80 4.33 -8.67 -6.58
C GLN A 80 3.19 -8.86 -7.59
N ALA A 81 2.07 -8.15 -7.39
CA ALA A 81 0.95 -8.16 -8.33
C ALA A 81 1.38 -7.66 -9.72
N ALA A 82 2.15 -6.58 -9.78
CA ALA A 82 2.70 -6.09 -11.05
C ALA A 82 3.64 -7.10 -11.71
N HIS A 83 4.51 -7.76 -10.94
CA HIS A 83 5.39 -8.82 -11.45
C HIS A 83 4.59 -9.98 -12.06
N HIS A 84 3.60 -10.51 -11.34
CA HIS A 84 2.77 -11.61 -11.82
C HIS A 84 1.99 -11.22 -13.09
N ALA A 85 1.46 -10.00 -13.14
CA ALA A 85 0.76 -9.52 -14.33
C ALA A 85 1.69 -9.43 -15.56
N ILE A 86 2.92 -8.95 -15.37
CA ILE A 86 3.94 -8.91 -16.45
C ILE A 86 4.29 -10.35 -16.91
N GLN A 87 4.47 -11.29 -15.98
CA GLN A 87 4.74 -12.69 -16.31
C GLN A 87 3.59 -13.34 -17.08
N GLN A 88 2.35 -12.92 -16.85
CA GLN A 88 1.16 -13.36 -17.57
C GLN A 88 0.98 -12.63 -18.92
N GLY A 89 1.92 -11.77 -19.33
CA GLY A 89 1.84 -11.01 -20.58
C GLY A 89 0.91 -9.81 -20.53
N HIS A 90 0.39 -9.43 -19.36
CA HIS A 90 -0.44 -8.23 -19.22
C HIS A 90 0.43 -6.95 -19.23
N PRO A 91 -0.07 -5.85 -19.83
CA PRO A 91 0.62 -4.57 -19.83
C PRO A 91 0.53 -3.91 -18.44
N ALA A 92 1.34 -4.38 -17.50
CA ALA A 92 1.43 -3.88 -16.14
C ALA A 92 2.76 -3.15 -15.89
N ARG A 93 2.77 -2.26 -14.90
CA ARG A 93 3.97 -1.51 -14.48
C ARG A 93 4.16 -1.65 -12.98
N TYR A 94 5.42 -1.81 -12.57
CA TYR A 94 5.78 -1.74 -11.15
C TYR A 94 5.36 -0.41 -10.52
N PRO A 95 5.14 -0.34 -9.21
CA PRO A 95 4.92 0.93 -8.53
C PRO A 95 6.06 1.93 -8.81
N TYR A 96 5.73 3.09 -9.37
CA TYR A 96 6.72 4.14 -9.69
C TYR A 96 6.28 5.55 -9.26
N LYS A 97 4.99 5.76 -9.00
CA LYS A 97 4.44 7.08 -8.68
C LYS A 97 4.57 7.38 -7.19
N LYS A 98 5.21 8.51 -6.88
CA LYS A 98 5.16 9.10 -5.54
C LYS A 98 3.73 9.53 -5.22
N LYS A 99 3.38 9.47 -3.94
CA LYS A 99 2.06 9.82 -3.41
C LYS A 99 2.16 11.02 -2.48
N LYS A 100 1.16 11.91 -2.55
CA LYS A 100 0.99 13.02 -1.58
C LYS A 100 0.16 12.57 -0.37
N TYR A 101 -0.81 11.70 -0.60
CA TYR A 101 -1.67 11.11 0.42
C TYR A 101 -1.77 9.60 0.22
N PHE A 102 -1.84 8.86 1.31
CA PHE A 102 -2.06 7.43 1.33
C PHE A 102 -2.92 7.06 2.54
N PRO A 103 -3.98 6.27 2.41
CA PRO A 103 -4.83 5.90 3.54
C PRO A 103 -4.02 5.25 4.66
N THR A 104 -4.13 5.79 5.88
CA THR A 104 -3.53 5.17 7.06
C THR A 104 -4.42 4.03 7.53
N LYS A 105 -3.81 2.85 7.72
CA LYS A 105 -4.44 1.66 8.27
C LYS A 105 -4.07 1.46 9.73
N TRP A 106 -5.05 1.14 10.56
CA TRP A 106 -4.87 0.59 11.90
C TRP A 106 -5.46 -0.82 11.94
N ALA A 107 -4.74 -1.76 12.52
CA ALA A 107 -5.14 -3.15 12.66
C ALA A 107 -4.79 -3.63 14.07
N LYS A 108 -5.43 -4.70 14.58
CA LYS A 108 -5.14 -5.27 15.91
C LYS A 108 -5.18 -4.18 17.00
N ASP A 109 -4.09 -4.04 17.77
CA ASP A 109 -3.92 -3.07 18.87
C ASP A 109 -3.72 -1.62 18.40
N GLY A 110 -3.79 -1.39 17.09
CA GLY A 110 -3.75 -0.07 16.48
C GLY A 110 -4.96 0.80 16.81
N PHE A 111 -6.05 0.23 17.32
CA PHE A 111 -7.23 0.98 17.71
C PHE A 111 -7.98 0.33 18.88
N LYS A 112 -8.86 1.10 19.52
CA LYS A 112 -9.84 0.62 20.50
C LYS A 112 -11.22 1.16 20.13
N VAL A 113 -12.23 0.31 20.16
CA VAL A 113 -13.62 0.67 19.90
C VAL A 113 -14.41 0.50 21.18
N TYR A 114 -15.22 1.50 21.52
CA TYR A 114 -16.06 1.54 22.71
C TYR A 114 -17.53 1.42 22.32
N GLU A 115 -18.36 0.92 23.23
CA GLU A 115 -19.79 0.70 22.99
C GLU A 115 -20.57 1.97 22.64
N ASN A 116 -20.11 3.13 23.12
CA ASN A 116 -20.70 4.44 22.82
C ASN A 116 -20.32 5.00 21.43
N GLY A 117 -19.69 4.21 20.56
CA GLY A 117 -19.27 4.63 19.23
C GLY A 117 -17.96 5.44 19.21
N LYS A 118 -17.30 5.64 20.36
CA LYS A 118 -15.96 6.22 20.41
C LYS A 118 -14.95 5.23 19.83
N ILE A 119 -14.05 5.72 19.00
CA ILE A 119 -12.89 4.98 18.48
C ILE A 119 -11.63 5.76 18.82
N GLU A 120 -10.66 5.08 19.42
CA GLU A 120 -9.34 5.62 19.70
C GLU A 120 -8.30 4.96 18.80
N PHE A 121 -7.58 5.76 18.00
CA PHE A 121 -6.47 5.29 17.18
C PHE A 121 -5.14 5.47 17.91
N SER A 122 -4.40 4.37 18.06
CA SER A 122 -3.05 4.37 18.61
C SER A 122 -2.10 5.16 17.71
N MET A 123 -1.25 5.97 18.34
CA MET A 123 -0.20 6.73 17.68
C MET A 123 1.20 6.20 18.02
N GLY A 124 2.18 6.58 17.20
CA GLY A 124 3.58 6.22 17.39
C GLY A 124 4.25 6.90 18.59
N ILE A 125 5.49 6.47 18.84
CA ILE A 125 6.38 7.09 19.83
C ILE A 125 7.17 8.19 19.12
N HIS A 126 7.21 9.38 19.74
CA HIS A 126 7.92 10.55 19.23
C HIS A 126 8.75 11.15 20.36
N HIS A 127 10.05 11.36 20.13
CA HIS A 127 11.01 11.77 21.16
C HIS A 127 10.89 10.95 22.45
N GLY A 128 10.77 9.63 22.33
CA GLY A 128 10.63 8.71 23.46
C GLY A 128 9.27 8.72 24.16
N LYS A 129 8.34 9.61 23.77
CA LYS A 129 6.99 9.70 24.38
C LYS A 129 5.91 9.20 23.43
N ARG A 130 4.99 8.38 23.95
CA ARG A 130 3.81 7.96 23.19
C ARG A 130 2.89 9.15 22.94
N LYS A 131 2.54 9.41 21.69
CA LYS A 131 1.58 10.47 21.36
C LYS A 131 0.19 10.07 21.82
N LYS A 132 -0.62 11.06 22.24
CA LYS A 132 -2.03 10.84 22.60
C LYS A 132 -2.77 10.16 21.45
N PRO A 133 -3.69 9.23 21.71
CA PRO A 133 -4.54 8.67 20.66
C PRO A 133 -5.29 9.76 19.88
N ILE A 134 -5.70 9.44 18.65
CA ILE A 134 -6.68 10.26 17.92
C ILE A 134 -8.05 9.71 18.26
N VAL A 135 -9.00 10.57 18.63
CA VAL A 135 -10.34 10.17 19.03
C VAL A 135 -11.34 10.57 17.96
N VAL A 136 -12.22 9.64 17.59
CA VAL A 136 -13.36 9.91 16.72
C VAL A 136 -14.61 9.25 17.28
N TYR A 137 -15.78 9.74 16.88
CA TYR A 137 -17.08 9.20 17.24
C TYR A 137 -17.80 8.77 15.96
N ALA A 138 -18.06 7.48 15.83
CA ALA A 138 -18.77 6.90 14.70
C ALA A 138 -20.16 6.45 15.14
N SER A 139 -21.19 6.91 14.43
CA SER A 139 -22.52 6.34 14.55
C SER A 139 -22.64 5.10 13.64
N HIS A 140 -23.51 4.16 14.03
CA HIS A 140 -23.87 3.00 13.21
C HIS A 140 -22.72 2.03 12.85
N LEU A 141 -21.78 1.79 13.77
CA LEU A 141 -20.84 0.69 13.63
C LEU A 141 -21.61 -0.64 13.64
N LEU A 142 -21.45 -1.44 12.57
CA LEU A 142 -22.11 -2.73 12.48
C LEU A 142 -21.58 -3.70 13.54
N LYS A 143 -22.47 -4.54 14.04
CA LYS A 143 -22.12 -5.58 15.03
C LYS A 143 -21.19 -6.60 14.38
N GLY A 144 -20.01 -6.79 14.98
CA GLY A 144 -19.01 -7.75 14.52
C GLY A 144 -17.62 -7.43 15.08
N THR A 145 -16.70 -8.36 14.91
CA THR A 145 -15.32 -8.17 15.36
C THR A 145 -14.56 -7.35 14.32
N ILE A 146 -14.32 -6.07 14.61
CA ILE A 146 -13.55 -5.18 13.74
C ILE A 146 -12.09 -5.66 13.71
N LYS A 147 -11.55 -5.85 12.50
CA LYS A 147 -10.17 -6.32 12.29
C LYS A 147 -9.25 -5.18 11.91
N GLU A 148 -9.73 -4.30 11.02
CA GLU A 148 -8.94 -3.22 10.45
C GLU A 148 -9.82 -1.99 10.22
N ILE A 149 -9.21 -0.82 10.37
CA ILE A 149 -9.82 0.46 10.06
C ILE A 149 -8.82 1.25 9.20
N GLU A 150 -9.27 1.76 8.05
CA GLU A 150 -8.49 2.68 7.22
C GLU A 150 -9.13 4.06 7.22
N CYS A 151 -8.32 5.11 7.37
CA CYS A 151 -8.76 6.49 7.20
C CYS A 151 -8.62 6.89 5.72
N CYS A 152 -9.76 7.06 5.05
CA CYS A 152 -9.84 7.33 3.63
C CYS A 152 -10.43 8.71 3.35
N TRP A 153 -10.27 9.19 2.12
CA TRP A 153 -10.85 10.45 1.65
C TRP A 153 -11.69 10.22 0.40
N ASP A 154 -12.94 10.68 0.44
CA ASP A 154 -13.88 10.71 -0.67
C ASP A 154 -14.87 11.84 -0.42
N GLN A 155 -14.57 13.03 -0.96
CA GLN A 155 -15.29 14.28 -0.68
C GLN A 155 -15.41 14.60 0.83
N GLY A 156 -14.50 14.06 1.64
CA GLY A 156 -14.53 14.11 3.10
C GLY A 156 -13.80 12.90 3.70
N LEU A 157 -13.36 13.02 4.96
CA LEU A 157 -12.76 11.89 5.67
C LEU A 157 -13.84 10.87 6.06
N TYR A 158 -13.53 9.59 5.86
CA TYR A 158 -14.35 8.48 6.32
C TYR A 158 -13.47 7.31 6.77
N LEU A 159 -14.05 6.40 7.54
CA LEU A 159 -13.40 5.16 7.95
C LEU A 159 -13.88 4.02 7.06
N ALA A 160 -12.96 3.33 6.40
CA ALA A 160 -13.24 2.02 5.81
C ALA A 160 -12.96 0.94 6.86
N VAL A 161 -14.03 0.39 7.43
CA VAL A 161 -13.99 -0.58 8.51
C VAL A 161 -14.11 -1.98 7.93
N THR A 162 -13.14 -2.85 8.21
CA THR A 162 -13.19 -4.26 7.88
C THR A 162 -13.49 -5.07 9.14
N TYR A 163 -14.53 -5.90 9.09
CA TYR A 163 -15.02 -6.66 10.25
C TYR A 163 -15.44 -8.08 9.87
N GLU A 164 -15.47 -8.96 10.87
CA GLU A 164 -16.04 -10.31 10.75
C GLU A 164 -17.46 -10.33 11.31
N ASP A 165 -18.43 -10.70 10.47
CA ASP A 165 -19.86 -10.73 10.79
C ASP A 165 -20.34 -12.07 11.42
N GLY A 166 -19.43 -13.03 11.62
CA GLY A 166 -19.75 -14.37 12.15
C GLY A 166 -20.65 -15.23 11.23
N GLN A 167 -21.13 -14.71 10.11
CA GLN A 167 -22.03 -15.43 9.22
C GLN A 167 -21.25 -16.42 8.34
N LYS A 168 -21.76 -17.66 8.25
CA LYS A 168 -21.33 -18.68 7.29
C LYS A 168 -21.97 -18.36 5.93
N GLU A 169 -21.22 -18.61 4.86
CA GLU A 169 -21.67 -18.37 3.49
C GLU A 169 -22.96 -19.17 3.23
N LYS A 170 -24.08 -18.48 2.95
CA LYS A 170 -25.28 -19.15 2.45
C LYS A 170 -24.92 -19.70 1.08
N ARG A 171 -25.02 -21.03 0.90
CA ARG A 171 -24.86 -21.66 -0.42
C ARG A 171 -25.74 -20.92 -1.42
N ILE A 172 -25.13 -20.33 -2.43
CA ILE A 172 -25.86 -19.87 -3.62
C ILE A 172 -26.31 -21.15 -4.32
N ASN A 173 -27.62 -21.39 -4.40
CA ASN A 173 -28.18 -22.50 -5.15
C ASN A 173 -27.74 -22.36 -6.62
N ARG A 174 -26.85 -23.26 -7.06
CA ARG A 174 -26.28 -23.28 -8.41
C ARG A 174 -27.34 -23.79 -9.39
N GLY A 175 -28.08 -22.86 -9.99
CA GLY A 175 -28.85 -23.08 -11.23
C GLY A 175 -28.19 -22.49 -12.48
N ARG A 176 -27.03 -21.83 -12.36
CA ARG A 176 -26.22 -21.39 -13.51
C ARG A 176 -24.76 -21.72 -13.23
N GLN A 177 -24.21 -22.63 -14.03
CA GLN A 177 -22.80 -22.93 -14.08
C GLN A 177 -22.06 -21.69 -14.62
N LEU A 178 -21.22 -21.09 -13.78
CA LEU A 178 -20.19 -20.16 -14.20
C LEU A 178 -18.86 -20.81 -13.78
N GLU A 179 -18.01 -21.05 -14.77
CA GLU A 179 -16.70 -21.68 -14.62
C GLU A 179 -15.83 -20.96 -13.56
N PRO A 180 -15.07 -21.69 -12.73
CA PRO A 180 -14.27 -21.09 -11.68
C PRO A 180 -12.96 -20.52 -12.25
N ILE A 181 -12.86 -19.18 -12.31
CA ILE A 181 -11.58 -18.50 -12.46
C ILE A 181 -10.81 -18.57 -11.13
N LEU A 182 -9.88 -19.53 -11.07
CA LEU A 182 -8.94 -19.72 -9.96
C LEU A 182 -7.92 -18.56 -9.93
N GLY A 183 -8.17 -17.58 -9.09
CA GLY A 183 -7.20 -16.55 -8.72
C GLY A 183 -7.36 -16.24 -7.23
N LYS A 184 -6.31 -16.46 -6.44
CA LYS A 184 -6.31 -16.24 -4.99
C LYS A 184 -6.55 -14.76 -4.68
N TYR A 185 -7.81 -14.42 -4.38
CA TYR A 185 -8.24 -13.10 -3.95
C TYR A 185 -7.80 -12.82 -2.50
N THR A 186 -7.19 -11.66 -2.27
CA THR A 186 -7.41 -10.91 -1.03
C THR A 186 -8.77 -10.20 -1.14
N PRO A 187 -9.61 -10.14 -0.10
CA PRO A 187 -10.94 -9.57 -0.24
C PRO A 187 -10.86 -8.04 -0.24
N SER A 188 -10.94 -7.43 -1.42
CA SER A 188 -11.56 -6.11 -1.56
C SER A 188 -13.01 -6.27 -1.13
N ALA A 189 -13.31 -5.81 0.08
CA ALA A 189 -14.63 -5.96 0.69
C ALA A 189 -15.73 -5.45 -0.25
N ARG A 190 -16.79 -6.25 -0.43
CA ARG A 190 -18.02 -5.83 -1.12
C ARG A 190 -18.79 -4.90 -0.18
N PHE A 191 -18.89 -3.62 -0.53
CA PHE A 191 -19.76 -2.67 0.16
C PHE A 191 -21.23 -2.98 -0.18
N ALA A 192 -22.06 -3.19 0.84
CA ALA A 192 -23.51 -3.24 0.67
C ALA A 192 -24.05 -1.80 0.58
N LYS A 193 -24.74 -1.45 -0.51
CA LYS A 193 -25.53 -0.22 -0.62
C LYS A 193 -26.90 -0.47 -0.02
N THR A 194 -27.26 0.24 1.04
CA THR A 194 -28.66 0.39 1.48
C THR A 194 -29.21 1.70 0.89
N GLY A 195 -30.28 1.62 0.08
CA GLY A 195 -30.91 2.73 -0.69
C GLY A 195 -31.60 3.80 0.18
N LYS A 196 -32.00 4.98 -0.33
CA LYS A 196 -32.84 5.30 -1.50
C LYS A 196 -32.27 6.45 -2.40
N PRO A 197 -32.71 6.56 -3.67
CA PRO A 197 -32.15 7.52 -4.63
C PRO A 197 -32.85 8.89 -4.59
N SER A 198 -32.09 9.97 -4.63
CA SER A 198 -32.57 11.26 -5.13
C SER A 198 -31.93 11.53 -6.49
N SER A 199 -32.77 11.93 -7.43
CA SER A 199 -32.46 12.18 -8.84
C SER A 199 -31.51 13.36 -9.03
N SER A 200 -30.41 13.15 -9.76
CA SER A 200 -30.01 13.99 -10.91
C SER A 200 -28.61 13.62 -11.43
N ARG A 201 -28.53 13.50 -12.76
CA ARG A 201 -27.37 13.41 -13.66
C ARG A 201 -26.37 12.26 -13.50
N GLU A 202 -26.43 11.38 -14.49
CA GLU A 202 -25.35 10.50 -14.93
C GLU A 202 -24.07 11.30 -15.20
N GLU A 203 -23.03 11.08 -14.40
CA GLU A 203 -21.65 11.13 -14.87
C GLU A 203 -21.01 9.77 -14.61
N ARG A 204 -20.81 9.03 -15.70
CA ARG A 204 -20.07 7.78 -15.77
C ARG A 204 -18.59 8.07 -15.49
N TYR A 205 -18.11 7.74 -14.29
CA TYR A 205 -16.67 7.63 -14.03
C TYR A 205 -16.26 6.15 -13.98
N ALA A 206 -15.49 5.76 -15.00
CA ALA A 206 -14.87 4.46 -15.12
C ALA A 206 -13.71 4.30 -14.10
N PRO A 207 -13.47 3.08 -13.57
CA PRO A 207 -12.27 2.80 -12.78
C PRO A 207 -11.02 2.98 -13.64
N PHE A 208 -9.98 3.57 -13.04
CA PHE A 208 -8.68 3.89 -13.65
C PHE A 208 -8.03 2.70 -14.39
N THR A 209 -8.39 2.53 -15.65
CA THR A 209 -7.57 1.89 -16.69
C THR A 209 -7.05 3.01 -17.59
N GLY A 210 -5.80 3.40 -17.35
CA GLY A 210 -5.12 4.46 -18.10
C GLY A 210 -3.83 3.93 -18.71
N CYS A 211 -3.96 2.98 -19.64
CA CYS A 211 -3.00 2.78 -20.72
C CYS A 211 -3.19 3.96 -21.68
N GLY A 212 -2.21 4.84 -21.76
CA GLY A 212 -2.21 6.01 -22.64
C GLY A 212 -0.88 6.08 -23.36
N ILE A 213 -0.85 5.46 -24.53
CA ILE A 213 0.19 5.62 -25.54
C ILE A 213 0.19 7.08 -25.97
N LYS A 214 1.30 7.80 -25.77
CA LYS A 214 1.64 8.98 -26.57
C LYS A 214 3.13 8.92 -26.91
N ASN A 215 3.37 8.75 -28.20
CA ASN A 215 4.66 8.82 -28.87
C ASN A 215 5.38 10.12 -28.51
N TRP A 216 6.65 10.03 -28.12
CA TRP A 216 7.56 11.16 -28.22
C TRP A 216 8.73 10.77 -29.12
N ARG A 217 8.76 11.45 -30.27
CA ARG A 217 9.80 11.40 -31.29
C ARG A 217 11.13 11.90 -30.72
N ARG A 218 12.21 11.31 -31.24
CA ARG A 218 13.60 11.79 -31.21
C ARG A 218 13.70 13.31 -31.34
N SER A 219 14.60 13.89 -30.54
CA SER A 219 15.39 15.05 -30.96
C SER A 219 16.80 14.84 -30.45
N SER A 220 17.69 14.68 -31.42
CA SER A 220 19.12 14.48 -31.34
C SER A 220 19.83 15.78 -31.00
N GLY A 221 21.02 15.68 -30.41
CA GLY A 221 22.08 16.68 -30.57
C GLY A 221 22.43 17.49 -29.33
N ALA A 222 23.54 17.14 -28.67
CA ALA A 222 24.77 17.94 -28.70
C ALA A 222 25.80 17.40 -27.69
N ASN A 223 26.99 17.22 -28.22
CA ASN A 223 28.21 16.66 -27.67
C ASN A 223 28.97 17.71 -26.81
N ARG A 224 29.64 17.30 -25.73
CA ARG A 224 31.10 17.49 -25.52
C ARG A 224 31.61 17.06 -24.13
N ASN A 225 32.53 16.10 -24.18
CA ASN A 225 33.80 15.95 -23.44
C ASN A 225 34.04 16.78 -22.17
N VAL A 226 34.38 16.10 -21.05
CA VAL A 226 35.57 16.41 -20.23
C VAL A 226 36.17 15.12 -19.61
N LYS A 227 37.41 14.85 -20.03
CA LYS A 227 38.60 14.23 -19.40
C LYS A 227 38.48 13.03 -18.44
N LYS A 228 39.20 11.97 -18.86
CA LYS A 228 39.81 10.92 -18.04
C LYS A 228 40.98 11.51 -17.25
N ASP A 229 41.13 11.11 -15.99
CA ASP A 229 42.42 11.02 -15.31
C ASP A 229 42.50 9.70 -14.54
N HIS A 230 43.60 8.98 -14.73
CA HIS A 230 44.00 7.76 -14.03
C HIS A 230 44.74 8.14 -12.73
N ALA A 231 44.53 7.36 -11.66
CA ALA A 231 45.57 7.09 -10.67
C ALA A 231 45.27 5.77 -9.93
N ASP A 232 46.27 4.91 -9.93
CA ASP A 232 46.36 3.60 -9.30
C ASP A 232 46.47 3.64 -7.77
N GLY A 233 46.16 2.51 -7.11
CA GLY A 233 46.96 2.07 -5.97
C GLY A 233 46.24 1.49 -4.74
N LYS A 234 46.20 0.14 -4.68
CA LYS A 234 46.40 -0.75 -3.50
C LYS A 234 45.41 -0.67 -2.32
N SER A 235 44.56 -1.70 -2.10
CA SER A 235 44.82 -2.99 -1.41
C SER A 235 44.68 -2.92 0.12
N MET A 236 43.66 -3.59 0.68
CA MET A 236 43.78 -4.66 1.71
C MET A 236 42.41 -5.09 2.28
N SER A 237 42.19 -6.41 2.17
CA SER A 237 41.55 -7.35 3.12
C SER A 237 40.17 -7.08 3.76
N GLY A 238 39.28 -8.09 3.70
CA GLY A 238 38.28 -8.27 4.75
C GLY A 238 36.97 -9.01 4.40
N ARG A 239 37.03 -10.34 4.42
CA ARG A 239 35.93 -11.29 4.75
C ARG A 239 34.82 -11.52 3.73
N HIS A 240 34.93 -12.70 3.12
CA HIS A 240 33.87 -13.45 2.45
C HIS A 240 32.65 -13.66 3.34
N ASN A 241 31.47 -13.33 2.81
CA ASN A 241 30.22 -14.01 3.17
C ASN A 241 29.71 -14.72 1.92
N THR A 242 29.81 -16.04 1.95
CA THR A 242 29.32 -16.97 0.93
C THR A 242 27.79 -16.96 0.94
N CYS A 243 27.19 -16.34 -0.08
CA CYS A 243 25.79 -16.58 -0.42
C CYS A 243 25.77 -17.79 -1.37
N TYR A 244 25.30 -18.93 -0.84
CA TYR A 244 25.03 -20.12 -1.65
C TYR A 244 24.02 -19.79 -2.77
N PRO A 245 24.27 -20.21 -4.02
CA PRO A 245 23.29 -20.12 -5.08
C PRO A 245 22.20 -21.17 -4.86
N ASN A 246 20.94 -20.76 -4.94
CA ASN A 246 19.81 -21.68 -5.06
C ASN A 246 19.74 -22.11 -6.54
N PRO A 247 19.98 -23.39 -6.89
CA PRO A 247 20.07 -23.81 -8.28
C PRO A 247 18.68 -24.16 -8.78
N LYS A 248 18.03 -23.20 -9.46
CA LYS A 248 16.94 -23.35 -10.43
C LYS A 248 16.46 -21.95 -10.80
N ASP A 249 17.20 -21.27 -11.67
CA ASP A 249 16.73 -20.16 -12.51
C ASP A 249 17.81 -19.87 -13.57
N SER A 250 18.13 -20.89 -14.37
CA SER A 250 18.84 -20.70 -15.63
C SER A 250 17.80 -20.52 -16.73
N CYS A 251 17.43 -19.29 -17.04
CA CYS A 251 16.89 -18.98 -18.37
C CYS A 251 17.15 -17.51 -18.70
N GLY A 252 17.94 -17.31 -19.75
CA GLY A 252 18.59 -16.04 -20.05
C GLY A 252 17.67 -14.97 -20.62
N MET A 253 18.17 -13.73 -20.58
CA MET A 253 17.76 -12.71 -21.52
C MET A 253 18.97 -12.04 -22.16
N ARG A 254 18.86 -11.96 -23.47
CA ARG A 254 19.83 -11.46 -24.44
C ARG A 254 20.09 -9.97 -24.23
N SER A 255 21.36 -9.59 -24.40
CA SER A 255 21.79 -8.23 -24.70
C SER A 255 20.96 -7.62 -25.83
N ILE A 256 20.42 -6.43 -25.59
CA ILE A 256 19.98 -5.52 -26.65
C ILE A 256 21.04 -4.42 -26.72
N LYS A 257 21.71 -4.37 -27.88
CA LYS A 257 22.56 -3.26 -28.33
C LYS A 257 21.72 -2.03 -28.64
#